data_AF-A0A2E6ZY78-F1
#
_entry.id   AF-A0A2E6ZY78-F1
#
_cell.length_a   1.000
_cell.length_b   1.000
_cell.length_c   1.000
_cell.angle_alpha   90.00
_cell.angle_beta   90.00
_cell.angle_gamma   90.00
#
_symmetry.space_group_name_H-M   'P 1'
#
loop_
_entity.id
_entity.type
_entity.pdbx_description
1 polymer ?
#
loop_
_entity_poly.entity_id
_entity_poly.type
_entity_poly.pdbx_seq_one_letter_code
_entity_poly.pdbx_strand_id
1 'polypeptide(L)'
;MLNRILGFLGWFGSLLVFVAVGVWIVRPDLDTLRRTLAFAGLANILLYGAGHWRQVLRSFERKQTRYGLFAGTGVILALAILSGLNWMLSRQNHRWDLTAAQQYSLSDQTRQVLETLPAPVRILVFARQLDFPPYEDRLGQYAYESDQVSVDYIDADRQPMLARQYEIETYGTIVFEHQERIERVSSLAEQDLTNALISVVEGEERKVYFLEGHGEKSHTGADESGYSTVTDALGFDNFGVETLILAQRGSVPEDATVVVTAGPQTDFLPDELTALDQYLEGGGKLLVMLDPPIDTGTPTPEGLVELLANWGISIGDDVVVDASGMGQFLGADASVPIAANYPIHPITDRFNLLTAYPLARSVAPISPSPEGRVAQSFIETGSQSWAEMDVAGLTGGAEVLLDEEAGDLPGPIAIGAAVSVAVDGTDAEAAEAIDGPEADAPASPEARLAVIGDSDFASNAVVGVSGNRDMFLNTVNWLARQENLIAIRARDPEDRRLTLTADQQRGILVLSLLLIPAATAGAGFYTWWRRR
;
A
#
# COMPACT_ATOMS: atom_id res chain seq x y z
N MET A 1 -67.74 42.40 -8.56
CA MET A 1 -67.52 41.51 -7.40
C MET A 1 -66.51 40.40 -7.68
N LEU A 2 -66.60 39.69 -8.81
CA LEU A 2 -65.72 38.56 -9.16
C LEU A 2 -64.20 38.87 -9.07
N ASN A 3 -63.75 40.02 -9.59
CA ASN A 3 -62.32 40.39 -9.55
C ASN A 3 -61.79 40.65 -8.12
N ARG A 4 -62.62 41.11 -7.18
CA ARG A 4 -62.21 41.29 -5.77
C ARG A 4 -62.04 39.94 -5.07
N ILE A 5 -62.91 38.98 -5.36
CA ILE A 5 -62.85 37.62 -4.82
C ILE A 5 -61.62 36.89 -5.36
N LEU A 6 -61.36 36.98 -6.66
CA LEU A 6 -60.16 36.43 -7.28
C LEU A 6 -58.88 37.06 -6.72
N GLY A 7 -58.85 38.38 -6.50
CA GLY A 7 -57.71 39.04 -5.86
C GLY A 7 -57.42 38.53 -4.45
N PHE A 8 -58.45 38.28 -3.65
CA PHE A 8 -58.30 37.70 -2.31
C PHE A 8 -57.77 36.26 -2.36
N LEU A 9 -58.28 35.45 -3.30
CA LEU A 9 -57.78 34.09 -3.55
C LEU A 9 -56.29 34.06 -3.92
N GLY A 10 -55.81 35.02 -4.71
CA GLY A 10 -54.40 35.15 -5.05
C GLY A 10 -53.51 35.44 -3.83
N TRP A 11 -53.88 36.42 -3.00
CA TRP A 11 -53.14 36.74 -1.77
C TRP A 11 -53.16 35.60 -0.75
N PHE A 12 -54.31 34.95 -0.60
CA PHE A 12 -54.45 33.79 0.27
C PHE A 12 -53.62 32.60 -0.22
N GLY A 13 -53.58 32.35 -1.54
CA GLY A 13 -52.73 31.34 -2.15
C GLY A 13 -51.24 31.57 -1.91
N SER A 14 -50.77 32.81 -2.09
CA SER A 14 -49.37 33.19 -1.80
C SER A 14 -49.01 33.02 -0.32
N LEU A 15 -49.93 33.34 0.60
CA LEU A 15 -49.74 33.13 2.03
C LEU A 15 -49.59 31.64 2.36
N LEU A 16 -50.41 30.77 1.77
CA LEU A 16 -50.33 29.32 2.00
C LEU A 16 -49.00 28.72 1.50
N VAL A 17 -48.49 29.16 0.34
CA VAL A 17 -47.18 28.73 -0.16
C VAL A 17 -46.05 29.23 0.77
N PHE A 18 -46.13 30.47 1.24
CA PHE A 18 -45.14 31.03 2.17
C PHE A 18 -45.11 30.27 3.50
N VAL A 19 -46.28 29.93 4.04
CA VAL A 19 -46.40 29.10 5.25
C VAL A 19 -45.85 27.69 5.02
N ALA A 20 -46.08 27.08 3.84
CA ALA A 20 -45.51 25.77 3.50
C ALA A 20 -43.97 25.77 3.47
N VAL A 21 -43.35 26.85 2.97
CA VAL A 21 -41.89 27.05 3.01
C VAL A 21 -41.40 27.25 4.43
N GLY A 22 -42.11 28.04 5.26
CA GLY A 22 -41.78 28.21 6.67
C GLY A 22 -41.82 26.89 7.46
N VAL A 23 -42.82 26.04 7.20
CA VAL A 23 -42.92 24.69 7.80
C VAL A 23 -41.74 23.81 7.36
N TRP A 24 -41.31 23.88 6.11
CA TRP A 24 -40.14 23.14 5.63
C TRP A 24 -38.85 23.50 6.39
N ILE A 25 -38.64 24.78 6.72
CA ILE A 25 -37.44 25.26 7.42
C ILE A 25 -37.48 24.89 8.91
N VAL A 26 -38.64 25.02 9.57
CA VAL A 26 -38.73 24.88 11.04
C VAL A 26 -39.05 23.45 11.48
N ARG A 27 -39.83 22.71 10.67
CA ARG A 27 -40.39 21.38 11.01
C ARG A 27 -40.40 20.45 9.78
N PRO A 28 -39.24 19.92 9.36
CA PRO A 28 -39.13 19.03 8.20
C PRO A 28 -39.86 17.69 8.40
N ASP A 29 -40.24 17.34 9.62
CA ASP A 29 -41.03 16.16 10.01
C ASP A 29 -42.47 16.15 9.48
N LEU A 30 -43.05 17.31 9.13
CA LEU A 30 -44.46 17.46 8.74
C LEU A 30 -44.70 17.46 7.22
N ASP A 31 -44.20 16.44 6.52
CA ASP A 31 -44.19 16.42 5.04
C ASP A 31 -45.60 16.45 4.41
N THR A 32 -46.59 15.76 4.98
CA THR A 32 -47.97 15.74 4.46
C THR A 32 -48.66 17.11 4.57
N LEU A 33 -48.45 17.82 5.68
CA LEU A 33 -48.99 19.17 5.88
C LEU A 33 -48.33 20.18 4.93
N ARG A 34 -47.01 20.08 4.75
CA ARG A 34 -46.25 20.88 3.79
C ARG A 34 -46.79 20.72 2.37
N ARG A 35 -46.95 19.48 1.91
CA ARG A 35 -47.41 19.18 0.55
C ARG A 35 -48.84 19.70 0.32
N THR A 36 -49.74 19.46 1.27
CA THR A 36 -51.14 19.91 1.15
C THR A 36 -51.27 21.44 1.11
N LEU A 37 -50.55 22.17 1.96
CA LEU A 37 -50.50 23.64 1.93
C LEU A 37 -49.90 24.17 0.63
N ALA A 38 -48.83 23.55 0.13
CA ALA A 38 -48.20 23.93 -1.13
C ALA A 38 -49.14 23.72 -2.34
N PHE A 39 -49.79 22.56 -2.43
CA PHE A 39 -50.75 22.27 -3.51
C PHE A 39 -51.99 23.16 -3.44
N ALA A 40 -52.55 23.40 -2.24
CA ALA A 40 -53.70 24.29 -2.07
C ALA A 40 -53.34 25.75 -2.40
N GLY A 41 -52.15 26.22 -2.00
CA GLY A 41 -51.66 27.54 -2.35
C GLY A 41 -51.45 27.71 -3.85
N LEU A 42 -50.82 26.73 -4.49
CA LEU A 42 -50.56 26.73 -5.94
C LEU A 42 -51.85 26.68 -6.76
N ALA A 43 -52.85 25.88 -6.37
CA ALA A 43 -54.16 25.84 -7.01
C ALA A 43 -54.87 27.20 -6.98
N ASN A 44 -54.80 27.91 -5.85
CA ASN A 44 -55.39 29.25 -5.70
C ASN A 44 -54.67 30.31 -6.56
N ILE A 45 -53.34 30.24 -6.65
CA ILE A 45 -52.55 31.13 -7.52
C ILE A 45 -52.85 30.87 -9.01
N LEU A 46 -52.99 29.60 -9.41
CA LEU A 46 -53.37 29.23 -10.78
C LEU A 46 -54.79 29.70 -11.13
N LEU A 47 -55.75 29.56 -10.22
CA LEU A 47 -57.12 30.07 -10.40
C LEU A 47 -57.15 31.60 -10.53
N TYR A 48 -56.36 32.32 -9.73
CA TYR A 48 -56.20 33.77 -9.86
C TYR A 48 -55.60 34.17 -11.22
N GLY A 49 -54.55 33.47 -11.65
CA GLY A 49 -53.87 33.67 -12.93
C GLY A 49 -54.79 33.40 -14.13
N ALA A 50 -55.56 32.30 -14.10
CA ALA A 50 -56.53 31.97 -15.14
C ALA A 50 -57.66 33.01 -15.25
N GLY A 51 -58.15 33.52 -14.10
CA GLY A 51 -59.18 34.55 -14.07
C GLY A 51 -58.73 35.92 -14.63
N HIS A 52 -57.43 36.22 -14.55
CA HIS A 52 -56.85 37.49 -15.01
C HIS A 52 -55.95 37.35 -16.25
N TRP A 53 -56.03 36.22 -16.98
CA TRP A 53 -55.09 35.91 -18.07
C TRP A 53 -55.02 36.99 -19.16
N ARG A 54 -56.16 37.66 -19.47
CA ARG A 54 -56.21 38.78 -20.43
C ARG A 54 -55.51 40.04 -19.92
N GLN A 55 -55.50 40.30 -18.61
CA GLN A 55 -54.80 41.44 -18.00
C GLN A 55 -53.31 41.16 -17.87
N VAL A 56 -52.96 39.90 -17.57
CA VAL A 56 -51.59 39.42 -17.60
C VAL A 56 -51.01 39.64 -19.00
N LEU A 57 -51.67 39.15 -20.06
CA LEU A 57 -51.23 39.34 -21.45
C LEU A 57 -51.10 40.82 -21.86
N ARG A 58 -52.02 41.71 -21.47
CA ARG A 58 -51.89 43.16 -21.74
C ARG A 58 -50.74 43.82 -20.97
N SER A 59 -50.34 43.26 -19.84
CA SER A 59 -49.20 43.75 -19.07
C SER A 59 -47.87 43.46 -19.80
N PHE A 60 -47.82 42.45 -20.69
CA PHE A 60 -46.65 42.15 -21.52
C PHE A 60 -46.35 43.22 -22.60
N GLU A 61 -47.28 44.14 -22.90
CA GLU A 61 -47.06 45.21 -23.89
C GLU A 61 -46.27 46.41 -23.33
N ARG A 62 -46.10 46.52 -22.00
CA ARG A 62 -45.37 47.63 -21.37
C ARG A 62 -43.86 47.34 -21.32
N LYS A 63 -43.03 48.33 -21.69
CA LYS A 63 -41.56 48.24 -21.67
C LYS A 63 -40.99 47.80 -20.30
N GLN A 64 -41.57 48.24 -19.18
CA GLN A 64 -41.15 47.85 -17.82
C GLN A 64 -41.38 46.36 -17.53
N THR A 65 -42.44 45.75 -18.07
CA THR A 65 -42.76 44.33 -17.84
C THR A 65 -41.81 43.41 -18.60
N ARG A 66 -41.24 43.86 -19.74
CA ARG A 66 -40.20 43.10 -20.47
C ARG A 66 -38.94 42.93 -19.63
N TYR A 67 -38.51 43.97 -18.91
CA TYR A 67 -37.38 43.85 -17.98
C TYR A 67 -37.69 42.95 -16.78
N GLY A 68 -38.93 43.00 -16.26
CA GLY A 68 -39.38 42.08 -15.21
C GLY A 68 -39.44 40.62 -15.66
N LEU A 69 -39.84 40.38 -16.91
CA LEU A 69 -39.83 39.04 -17.51
C LEU A 69 -38.40 38.53 -17.69
N PHE A 70 -37.48 39.36 -18.22
CA PHE A 70 -36.07 38.97 -18.33
C PHE A 70 -35.44 38.70 -16.95
N ALA A 71 -35.76 39.50 -15.94
CA ALA A 71 -35.32 39.25 -14.56
C ALA A 71 -35.91 37.96 -13.99
N GLY A 72 -37.21 37.71 -14.18
CA GLY A 72 -37.89 36.51 -13.72
C GLY A 72 -37.38 35.24 -14.41
N THR A 73 -37.23 35.27 -15.73
CA THR A 73 -36.61 34.18 -16.50
C THR A 73 -35.17 33.96 -16.06
N GLY A 74 -34.40 35.02 -15.80
CA GLY A 74 -33.05 34.92 -15.26
C GLY A 74 -32.99 34.25 -13.89
N VAL A 75 -33.92 34.57 -12.99
CA VAL A 75 -34.03 33.94 -11.66
C VAL A 75 -34.41 32.46 -11.78
N ILE A 76 -35.39 32.13 -12.63
CA ILE A 76 -35.79 30.73 -12.86
C ILE A 76 -34.63 29.93 -13.46
N LEU A 77 -33.94 30.49 -14.46
CA LEU A 77 -32.76 29.87 -15.07
C LEU A 77 -31.65 29.67 -14.04
N ALA A 78 -31.36 30.68 -13.21
CA ALA A 78 -30.36 30.58 -12.15
C ALA A 78 -30.73 29.51 -11.11
N LEU A 79 -31.99 29.42 -10.68
CA LEU A 79 -32.46 28.38 -9.78
C LEU A 79 -32.42 27.00 -10.42
N ALA A 80 -32.74 26.87 -11.71
CA ALA A 80 -32.63 25.62 -12.45
C ALA A 80 -31.18 25.16 -12.57
N ILE A 81 -30.25 26.08 -12.87
CA ILE A 81 -28.81 25.81 -12.90
C ILE A 81 -28.32 25.40 -11.51
N LEU A 82 -28.65 26.15 -10.45
CA LEU A 82 -28.25 25.83 -9.08
C LEU A 82 -28.81 24.48 -8.61
N SER A 83 -30.05 24.17 -8.96
CA SER A 83 -30.68 22.88 -8.62
C SER A 83 -30.04 21.73 -9.41
N GLY A 84 -29.75 21.93 -10.70
CA GLY A 84 -29.05 20.94 -11.53
C GLY A 84 -27.61 20.72 -11.07
N LEU A 85 -26.91 21.79 -10.71
CA LEU A 85 -25.56 21.75 -10.15
C LEU A 85 -25.57 21.01 -8.80
N ASN A 86 -26.50 21.34 -7.91
CA ASN A 86 -26.64 20.65 -6.63
C ASN A 86 -26.96 19.16 -6.81
N TRP A 87 -27.85 18.83 -7.76
CA TRP A 87 -28.17 17.43 -8.09
C TRP A 87 -26.95 16.68 -8.63
N MET A 88 -26.17 17.29 -9.54
CA MET A 88 -24.94 16.72 -10.09
C MET A 88 -23.87 16.54 -9.01
N LEU A 89 -23.60 17.57 -8.20
CA LEU A 89 -22.61 17.55 -7.13
C LEU A 89 -23.00 16.56 -6.02
N SER A 90 -24.29 16.43 -5.70
CA SER A 90 -24.75 15.47 -4.68
C SER A 90 -24.60 14.00 -5.10
N ARG A 91 -24.41 13.73 -6.40
CA ARG A 91 -24.17 12.37 -6.92
C ARG A 91 -22.70 12.09 -7.20
N GLN A 92 -21.91 13.12 -7.45
CA GLN A 92 -20.47 13.00 -7.69
C GLN A 92 -19.71 13.43 -6.44
N ASN A 93 -19.54 12.49 -5.51
CA ASN A 93 -18.74 12.66 -4.29
C ASN A 93 -17.23 12.48 -4.57
N HIS A 94 -16.72 13.14 -5.62
CA HIS A 94 -15.30 13.05 -5.93
C HIS A 94 -14.51 13.81 -4.85
N ARG A 95 -13.74 13.08 -4.05
CA ARG A 95 -12.92 13.62 -2.97
C ARG A 95 -11.51 13.88 -3.49
N TRP A 96 -11.02 15.10 -3.29
CA TRP A 96 -9.62 15.44 -3.56
C TRP A 96 -8.87 15.57 -2.26
N ASP A 97 -7.86 14.72 -2.08
CA ASP A 97 -6.91 14.87 -1.02
C ASP A 97 -5.82 15.86 -1.44
N LEU A 98 -5.85 17.05 -0.86
CA LEU A 98 -4.87 18.10 -1.09
C LEU A 98 -3.72 18.06 -0.09
N THR A 99 -3.66 17.03 0.77
CA THR A 99 -2.53 16.87 1.69
C THR A 99 -1.30 16.40 0.92
N ALA A 100 -0.14 16.95 1.26
CA ALA A 100 1.11 16.65 0.56
C ALA A 100 1.53 15.17 0.67
N ALA A 101 1.08 14.48 1.72
CA ALA A 101 1.35 13.06 1.96
C ALA A 101 0.15 12.16 1.64
N GLN A 102 -0.93 12.71 1.07
CA GLN A 102 -2.17 11.98 0.76
C GLN A 102 -2.74 11.18 1.95
N GLN A 103 -2.75 11.77 3.15
CA GLN A 103 -3.10 11.11 4.42
C GLN A 103 -4.56 10.65 4.51
N TYR A 104 -5.43 11.17 3.64
CA TYR A 104 -6.85 10.85 3.55
C TYR A 104 -7.19 10.09 2.26
N SER A 105 -6.17 9.61 1.56
CA SER A 105 -6.28 8.70 0.43
C SER A 105 -5.70 7.36 0.84
N LEU A 106 -6.29 6.28 0.34
CA LEU A 106 -5.65 4.98 0.44
C LEU A 106 -4.40 4.95 -0.42
N SER A 107 -3.39 4.22 0.05
CA SER A 107 -2.20 3.93 -0.75
C SER A 107 -2.61 3.35 -2.11
N ASP A 108 -1.78 3.56 -3.13
CA ASP A 108 -2.01 2.98 -4.47
C ASP A 108 -2.20 1.45 -4.41
N GLN A 109 -1.69 0.84 -3.35
CA GLN A 109 -1.58 -0.60 -3.14
C GLN A 109 -2.85 -1.17 -2.52
N THR A 110 -3.35 -0.54 -1.45
CA THR A 110 -4.67 -0.86 -0.91
C THR A 110 -5.73 -0.70 -1.99
N ARG A 111 -5.62 0.32 -2.85
CA ARG A 111 -6.52 0.47 -4.02
C ARG A 111 -6.42 -0.71 -4.99
N GLN A 112 -5.22 -1.17 -5.33
CA GLN A 112 -5.05 -2.32 -6.21
C GLN A 112 -5.64 -3.61 -5.61
N VAL A 113 -5.44 -3.87 -4.32
CA VAL A 113 -6.05 -5.01 -3.61
C VAL A 113 -7.58 -4.92 -3.65
N LEU A 114 -8.13 -3.73 -3.44
CA LEU A 114 -9.57 -3.48 -3.47
C LEU A 114 -10.20 -3.63 -4.87
N GLU A 115 -9.43 -3.32 -5.93
CA GLU A 115 -9.83 -3.48 -7.33
C GLU A 115 -9.84 -4.96 -7.77
N THR A 116 -8.95 -5.79 -7.23
CA THR A 116 -8.80 -7.20 -7.61
C THR A 116 -9.62 -8.17 -6.75
N LEU A 117 -10.45 -7.66 -5.83
CA LEU A 117 -11.25 -8.51 -4.94
C LEU A 117 -12.17 -9.45 -5.74
N PRO A 118 -12.04 -10.80 -5.57
CA PRO A 118 -12.79 -11.76 -6.37
C PRO A 118 -14.26 -11.86 -5.93
N ALA A 119 -14.57 -11.54 -4.67
CA ALA A 119 -15.91 -11.62 -4.11
C ALA A 119 -16.10 -10.60 -2.97
N PRO A 120 -17.35 -10.32 -2.55
CA PRO A 120 -17.64 -9.29 -1.55
C PRO A 120 -16.99 -9.61 -0.19
N VAL A 121 -16.54 -8.57 0.50
CA VAL A 121 -16.02 -8.62 1.88
C VAL A 121 -16.87 -7.73 2.78
N ARG A 122 -17.27 -8.25 3.93
CA ARG A 122 -18.00 -7.49 4.94
C ARG A 122 -17.11 -7.17 6.12
N ILE A 123 -17.04 -5.90 6.47
CA ILE A 123 -16.25 -5.38 7.59
C ILE A 123 -17.21 -4.99 8.71
N LEU A 124 -17.08 -5.61 9.88
CA LEU A 124 -17.94 -5.41 11.03
C LEU A 124 -17.13 -4.73 12.14
N VAL A 125 -17.51 -3.51 12.51
CA VAL A 125 -16.84 -2.74 13.56
C VAL A 125 -17.60 -2.89 14.87
N PHE A 126 -17.00 -3.55 15.86
CA PHE A 126 -17.58 -3.71 17.18
C PHE A 126 -17.01 -2.66 18.15
N ALA A 127 -17.72 -1.56 18.30
CA ALA A 127 -17.34 -0.47 19.21
C ALA A 127 -18.59 0.15 19.86
N ARG A 128 -18.41 1.13 20.75
CA ARG A 128 -19.55 1.91 21.24
C ARG A 128 -19.93 2.96 20.22
N GLN A 129 -21.20 3.36 20.20
CA GLN A 129 -21.70 4.35 19.22
C GLN A 129 -20.92 5.68 19.21
N LEU A 130 -20.33 6.09 20.34
CA LEU A 130 -19.53 7.32 20.44
C LEU A 130 -18.13 7.19 19.79
N ASP A 131 -17.66 5.96 19.62
CA ASP A 131 -16.30 5.66 19.17
C ASP A 131 -16.25 5.36 17.66
N PHE A 132 -17.38 5.37 16.93
CA PHE A 132 -17.45 5.10 15.50
C PHE A 132 -16.77 6.10 14.55
N PRO A 133 -16.73 7.43 14.81
CA PRO A 133 -16.24 8.39 13.80
C PRO A 133 -14.85 8.08 13.19
N PRO A 134 -13.82 7.68 13.96
CA PRO A 134 -12.53 7.30 13.37
C PRO A 134 -12.60 6.11 12.41
N TYR A 135 -13.49 5.15 12.68
CA TYR A 135 -13.71 3.98 11.83
C TYR A 135 -14.52 4.35 10.57
N GLU A 136 -15.48 5.28 10.69
CA GLU A 136 -16.22 5.86 9.55
C GLU A 136 -15.26 6.57 8.58
N ASP A 137 -14.30 7.33 9.11
CA ASP A 137 -13.32 8.05 8.30
C ASP A 137 -12.36 7.11 7.55
N ARG A 138 -11.86 6.05 8.19
CA ARG A 138 -10.89 5.11 7.59
C ARG A 138 -11.56 4.04 6.71
N LEU A 139 -12.50 3.28 7.26
CA LEU A 139 -13.14 2.16 6.54
C LEU A 139 -14.14 2.67 5.47
N GLY A 140 -14.65 3.89 5.65
CA GLY A 140 -15.41 4.57 4.60
C GLY A 140 -14.60 4.84 3.33
N GLN A 141 -13.27 4.90 3.40
CA GLN A 141 -12.42 4.99 2.21
C GLN A 141 -12.38 3.66 1.45
N TYR A 142 -12.31 2.53 2.17
CA TYR A 142 -12.30 1.19 1.56
C TYR A 142 -13.61 0.92 0.81
N ALA A 143 -14.75 1.22 1.44
CA ALA A 143 -16.07 1.10 0.83
C ALA A 143 -16.34 2.13 -0.28
N TYR A 144 -15.56 3.22 -0.34
CA TYR A 144 -15.66 4.21 -1.42
C TYR A 144 -14.86 3.79 -2.66
N GLU A 145 -13.70 3.14 -2.49
CA GLU A 145 -12.85 2.69 -3.60
C GLU A 145 -13.35 1.38 -4.24
N SER A 146 -14.02 0.49 -3.50
CA SER A 146 -14.55 -0.76 -4.05
C SER A 146 -15.98 -1.06 -3.62
N ASP A 147 -16.84 -1.33 -4.61
CA ASP A 147 -18.22 -1.77 -4.40
C ASP A 147 -18.33 -3.18 -3.80
N GLN A 148 -17.22 -3.94 -3.73
CA GLN A 148 -17.15 -5.25 -3.11
C GLN A 148 -17.00 -5.18 -1.58
N VAL A 149 -16.69 -4.00 -1.03
CA VAL A 149 -16.50 -3.82 0.41
C VAL A 149 -17.72 -3.16 1.04
N SER A 150 -18.22 -3.77 2.11
CA SER A 150 -19.30 -3.22 2.93
C SER A 150 -18.88 -3.07 4.38
N VAL A 151 -19.28 -1.99 5.04
CA VAL A 151 -18.91 -1.70 6.44
C VAL A 151 -20.15 -1.55 7.30
N ASP A 152 -20.25 -2.36 8.34
CA ASP A 152 -21.34 -2.41 9.31
C ASP A 152 -20.82 -2.00 10.70
N TYR A 153 -21.42 -0.97 11.30
CA TYR A 153 -21.04 -0.49 12.63
C TYR A 153 -22.00 -1.08 13.69
N ILE A 154 -21.45 -1.92 14.56
CA ILE A 154 -22.21 -2.68 15.57
C ILE A 154 -21.88 -2.15 16.96
N ASP A 155 -22.92 -1.63 17.63
CA ASP A 155 -22.82 -1.24 19.02
C ASP A 155 -22.82 -2.50 19.91
N ALA A 156 -21.64 -2.87 20.40
CA ALA A 156 -21.42 -4.11 21.17
C ALA A 156 -22.23 -4.16 22.47
N ASP A 157 -22.55 -3.01 23.07
CA ASP A 157 -23.39 -2.93 24.28
C ASP A 157 -24.88 -3.17 23.96
N ARG A 158 -25.33 -2.70 22.80
CA ARG A 158 -26.72 -2.88 22.34
C ARG A 158 -26.97 -4.25 21.73
N GLN A 159 -25.94 -4.87 21.15
CA GLN A 159 -26.02 -6.16 20.45
C GLN A 159 -25.02 -7.19 21.02
N PRO A 160 -25.11 -7.54 22.32
CA PRO A 160 -24.12 -8.41 22.98
C PRO A 160 -24.13 -9.85 22.46
N MET A 161 -25.25 -10.32 21.90
CA MET A 161 -25.32 -11.66 21.30
C MET A 161 -24.50 -11.76 20.01
N LEU A 162 -24.49 -10.70 19.20
CA LEU A 162 -23.71 -10.65 17.97
C LEU A 162 -22.21 -10.54 18.28
N ALA A 163 -21.85 -9.70 19.25
CA ALA A 163 -20.47 -9.60 19.73
C ALA A 163 -19.94 -10.94 20.26
N ARG A 164 -20.76 -11.74 20.98
CA ARG A 164 -20.36 -13.08 21.42
C ARG A 164 -20.23 -14.09 20.28
N GLN A 165 -21.07 -13.99 19.25
CA GLN A 165 -20.99 -14.87 18.07
C GLN A 165 -19.66 -14.69 17.32
N TYR A 166 -19.20 -13.45 17.20
CA TYR A 166 -17.91 -13.13 16.59
C TYR A 166 -16.74 -13.15 17.60
N GLU A 167 -16.94 -13.66 18.81
CA GLU A 167 -15.89 -13.79 19.85
C GLU A 167 -15.16 -12.47 20.15
N ILE A 168 -15.91 -11.38 20.23
CA ILE A 168 -15.35 -10.05 20.52
C ILE A 168 -15.00 -9.92 21.99
N GLU A 169 -13.70 -9.84 22.28
CA GLU A 169 -13.17 -9.68 23.64
C GLU A 169 -12.91 -8.21 24.01
N THR A 170 -12.60 -7.37 23.02
CA THR A 170 -12.18 -5.97 23.21
C THR A 170 -13.01 -5.03 22.34
N TYR A 171 -13.28 -3.81 22.83
CA TYR A 171 -13.90 -2.77 22.00
C TYR A 171 -12.93 -2.29 20.92
N GLY A 172 -13.48 -1.96 19.75
CA GLY A 172 -12.68 -1.53 18.60
C GLY A 172 -12.13 -2.68 17.78
N THR A 173 -12.57 -3.91 18.04
CA THR A 173 -12.30 -5.03 17.13
C THR A 173 -13.08 -4.86 15.85
N ILE A 174 -12.35 -4.92 14.74
CA ILE A 174 -12.81 -4.89 13.36
C ILE A 174 -12.73 -6.31 12.85
N VAL A 175 -13.84 -6.83 12.34
CA VAL A 175 -13.94 -8.19 11.84
C VAL A 175 -14.12 -8.15 10.33
N PHE A 176 -13.23 -8.80 9.60
CA PHE A 176 -13.34 -9.01 8.17
C PHE A 176 -13.99 -10.37 7.95
N GLU A 177 -15.08 -10.40 7.19
CA GLU A 177 -15.87 -11.59 6.88
C GLU A 177 -15.87 -11.79 5.36
N HIS A 178 -15.32 -12.91 4.92
CA HIS A 178 -15.32 -13.34 3.52
C HIS A 178 -15.75 -14.79 3.43
N GLN A 179 -16.95 -15.03 2.90
CA GLN A 179 -17.57 -16.36 2.84
C GLN A 179 -17.68 -17.00 4.24
N GLU A 180 -16.95 -18.08 4.52
CA GLU A 180 -16.91 -18.75 5.83
C GLU A 180 -15.69 -18.34 6.68
N ARG A 181 -14.82 -17.48 6.15
CA ARG A 181 -13.58 -17.04 6.82
C ARG A 181 -13.80 -15.73 7.55
N ILE A 182 -13.18 -15.61 8.72
CA ILE A 182 -13.31 -14.48 9.62
C ILE A 182 -11.92 -14.12 10.13
N GLU A 183 -11.50 -12.87 9.90
CA GLU A 183 -10.25 -12.31 10.41
C GLU A 183 -10.54 -11.13 11.34
N ARG A 184 -9.74 -10.95 12.40
CA ARG A 184 -10.03 -9.97 13.47
C ARG A 184 -8.83 -9.08 13.72
N VAL A 185 -9.05 -7.77 13.67
CA VAL A 185 -8.02 -6.74 13.87
C VAL A 185 -8.48 -5.73 14.91
N SER A 186 -7.60 -5.35 15.84
CA SER A 186 -7.88 -4.30 16.84
C SER A 186 -7.21 -2.97 16.53
N SER A 187 -6.49 -2.87 15.41
CA SER A 187 -5.81 -1.66 14.94
C SER A 187 -6.58 -0.97 13.82
N LEU A 188 -6.44 0.35 13.76
CA LEU A 188 -7.02 1.21 12.71
C LEU A 188 -5.97 1.65 11.67
N ALA A 189 -4.74 1.13 11.75
CA ALA A 189 -3.71 1.38 10.75
C ALA A 189 -4.11 0.76 9.41
N GLU A 190 -3.90 1.49 8.32
CA GLU A 190 -4.24 0.99 6.96
C GLU A 190 -3.57 -0.34 6.68
N GLN A 191 -2.31 -0.49 7.08
CA GLN A 191 -1.51 -1.70 6.93
C GLN A 191 -2.21 -2.92 7.54
N ASP A 192 -2.58 -2.86 8.83
CA ASP A 192 -3.23 -3.98 9.51
C ASP A 192 -4.60 -4.33 8.90
N LEU A 193 -5.33 -3.32 8.42
CA LEU A 193 -6.63 -3.49 7.77
C LEU A 193 -6.51 -4.15 6.39
N THR A 194 -5.56 -3.70 5.57
CA THR A 194 -5.29 -4.30 4.25
C THR A 194 -4.80 -5.74 4.40
N ASN A 195 -3.97 -6.02 5.41
CA ASN A 195 -3.46 -7.37 5.65
C ASN A 195 -4.56 -8.34 6.04
N ALA A 196 -5.45 -7.94 6.95
CA ALA A 196 -6.59 -8.78 7.31
C ALA A 196 -7.56 -8.99 6.15
N LEU A 197 -7.72 -7.98 5.27
CA LEU A 197 -8.47 -8.12 4.04
C LEU A 197 -7.83 -9.16 3.10
N ILE A 198 -6.51 -9.13 2.90
CA ILE A 198 -5.79 -10.11 2.11
C ILE A 198 -5.93 -11.50 2.74
N SER A 199 -5.67 -11.62 4.04
CA SER A 199 -5.70 -12.87 4.78
C SER A 199 -7.07 -13.56 4.72
N VAL A 200 -8.16 -12.82 4.93
CA VAL A 200 -9.52 -13.39 4.88
C VAL A 200 -9.92 -13.84 3.47
N VAL A 201 -9.41 -13.16 2.43
CA VAL A 201 -9.72 -13.46 1.03
C VAL A 201 -8.91 -14.66 0.54
N GLU A 202 -7.61 -14.69 0.79
CA GLU A 202 -6.72 -15.77 0.37
C GLU A 202 -6.95 -17.06 1.17
N GLY A 203 -7.16 -16.93 2.48
CA GLY A 203 -7.63 -18.02 3.34
C GLY A 203 -6.59 -19.01 3.84
N GLU A 204 -5.31 -18.80 3.55
CA GLU A 204 -4.18 -19.55 4.13
C GLU A 204 -3.09 -18.56 4.57
N GLU A 205 -2.66 -18.67 5.83
CA GLU A 205 -1.47 -17.97 6.31
C GLU A 205 -0.25 -18.66 5.71
N ARG A 206 0.47 -17.93 4.87
CA ARG A 206 1.67 -18.44 4.20
C ARG A 206 2.80 -18.54 5.21
N LYS A 207 3.57 -19.61 5.20
CA LYS A 207 4.63 -19.80 6.21
C LYS A 207 6.02 -19.63 5.64
N VAL A 208 6.79 -18.78 6.30
CA VAL A 208 8.23 -18.61 6.08
C VAL A 208 8.95 -19.36 7.20
N TYR A 209 9.70 -20.39 6.83
CA TYR A 209 10.49 -21.17 7.79
C TYR A 209 11.94 -20.68 7.80
N PHE A 210 12.45 -20.24 8.95
CA PHE A 210 13.85 -19.94 9.16
C PHE A 210 14.60 -21.18 9.63
N LEU A 211 15.66 -21.56 8.92
CA LEU A 211 16.52 -22.66 9.33
C LEU A 211 17.31 -22.28 10.59
N GLU A 212 17.40 -23.20 11.53
CA GLU A 212 18.32 -23.13 12.67
C GLU A 212 19.00 -24.49 12.88
N GLY A 213 20.27 -24.46 13.27
CA GLY A 213 21.04 -25.65 13.62
C GLY A 213 22.54 -25.53 13.32
N HIS A 214 22.90 -24.61 12.44
CA HIS A 214 24.26 -24.41 11.92
C HIS A 214 24.84 -23.03 12.25
N GLY A 215 24.20 -22.27 13.15
CA GLY A 215 24.66 -20.94 13.59
C GLY A 215 23.98 -19.78 12.88
N GLU A 216 22.86 -20.03 12.21
CA GLU A 216 22.04 -19.05 11.53
C GLU A 216 21.49 -17.99 12.49
N LYS A 217 21.17 -16.82 11.94
CA LYS A 217 20.54 -15.72 12.66
C LYS A 217 19.08 -16.05 12.98
N SER A 218 18.70 -15.92 14.24
CA SER A 218 17.35 -16.30 14.70
C SER A 218 16.31 -15.23 14.34
N HIS A 219 15.19 -15.68 13.78
CA HIS A 219 14.05 -14.81 13.42
C HIS A 219 13.40 -14.14 14.64
N THR A 220 13.54 -14.73 15.84
CA THR A 220 13.04 -14.14 17.09
C THR A 220 14.08 -13.30 17.84
N GLY A 221 15.32 -13.25 17.36
CA GLY A 221 16.40 -12.48 17.97
C GLY A 221 16.12 -10.98 17.94
N ALA A 222 16.10 -10.36 19.11
CA ALA A 222 15.90 -8.91 19.29
C ALA A 222 17.23 -8.15 19.47
N ASP A 223 18.34 -8.86 19.48
CA ASP A 223 19.71 -8.33 19.47
C ASP A 223 20.08 -7.78 18.08
N GLU A 224 21.20 -7.08 17.97
CA GLU A 224 21.65 -6.44 16.73
C GLU A 224 21.83 -7.43 15.57
N SER A 225 22.30 -8.65 15.83
CA SER A 225 22.42 -9.73 14.85
C SER A 225 21.11 -10.50 14.59
N GLY A 226 20.05 -10.23 15.35
CA GLY A 226 18.76 -10.91 15.23
C GLY A 226 17.88 -10.38 14.09
N TYR A 227 16.78 -11.09 13.82
CA TYR A 227 15.89 -10.86 12.68
C TYR A 227 14.45 -10.48 13.09
N SER A 228 14.22 -10.10 14.34
CA SER A 228 12.87 -9.74 14.82
C SER A 228 12.20 -8.65 13.99
N THR A 229 12.96 -7.64 13.53
CA THR A 229 12.39 -6.52 12.77
C THR A 229 11.88 -6.94 11.39
N VAL A 230 12.62 -7.80 10.67
CA VAL A 230 12.15 -8.33 9.37
C VAL A 230 11.07 -9.39 9.55
N THR A 231 11.06 -10.09 10.68
CA THR A 231 9.99 -11.03 11.06
C THR A 231 8.67 -10.30 11.28
N ASP A 232 8.68 -9.20 12.03
CA ASP A 232 7.51 -8.33 12.17
C ASP A 232 7.05 -7.80 10.80
N ALA A 233 8.02 -7.44 9.95
CA ALA A 233 7.75 -6.98 8.60
C ALA A 233 7.11 -8.06 7.70
N LEU A 234 7.51 -9.32 7.83
CA LEU A 234 6.89 -10.46 7.15
C LEU A 234 5.47 -10.73 7.67
N GLY A 235 5.24 -10.57 8.97
CA GLY A 235 3.88 -10.63 9.54
C GLY A 235 2.96 -9.57 8.91
N PHE A 236 3.51 -8.40 8.58
CA PHE A 236 2.78 -7.38 7.82
C PHE A 236 2.57 -7.72 6.34
N ASP A 237 3.22 -8.74 5.79
CA ASP A 237 2.94 -9.25 4.43
C ASP A 237 2.06 -10.52 4.49
N ASN A 238 1.39 -10.77 5.63
CA ASN A 238 0.57 -11.95 5.90
C ASN A 238 1.36 -13.28 5.84
N PHE A 239 2.63 -13.23 6.24
CA PHE A 239 3.43 -14.43 6.48
C PHE A 239 3.48 -14.78 7.98
N GLY A 240 3.14 -16.02 8.31
CA GLY A 240 3.53 -16.65 9.55
C GLY A 240 5.00 -17.04 9.49
N VAL A 241 5.76 -16.83 10.57
CA VAL A 241 7.19 -17.15 10.62
C VAL A 241 7.46 -18.19 11.70
N GLU A 242 8.11 -19.29 11.32
CA GLU A 242 8.44 -20.41 12.21
C GLU A 242 9.90 -20.84 12.07
N THR A 243 10.48 -21.41 13.14
CA THR A 243 11.80 -22.05 13.09
C THR A 243 11.70 -23.48 12.52
N LEU A 244 12.63 -23.86 11.66
CA LEU A 244 12.79 -25.21 11.13
C LEU A 244 14.20 -25.75 11.43
N ILE A 245 14.27 -26.84 12.19
CA ILE A 245 15.52 -27.58 12.43
C ILE A 245 15.49 -28.87 11.60
N LEU A 246 16.18 -28.89 10.48
CA LEU A 246 16.14 -30.01 9.52
C LEU A 246 16.66 -31.31 10.13
N ALA A 247 17.74 -31.28 10.91
CA ALA A 247 18.25 -32.44 11.65
C ALA A 247 17.21 -33.12 12.56
N GLN A 248 16.20 -32.38 13.04
CA GLN A 248 15.13 -32.94 13.88
C GLN A 248 13.93 -33.43 13.07
N ARG A 249 13.53 -32.67 12.04
CA ARG A 249 12.31 -32.94 11.27
C ARG A 249 12.54 -33.91 10.10
N GLY A 250 13.74 -33.94 9.54
CA GLY A 250 14.16 -34.79 8.43
C GLY A 250 13.72 -34.33 7.04
N SER A 251 12.73 -33.44 6.94
CA SER A 251 12.28 -32.86 5.67
C SER A 251 11.71 -31.45 5.87
N VAL A 252 11.62 -30.69 4.78
CA VAL A 252 10.90 -29.42 4.76
C VAL A 252 9.38 -29.70 4.90
N PRO A 253 8.64 -28.88 5.67
CA PRO A 253 7.18 -29.04 5.83
C PRO A 253 6.42 -28.82 4.52
N GLU A 254 5.30 -29.53 4.32
CA GLU A 254 4.44 -29.34 3.13
C GLU A 254 3.74 -27.97 3.12
N ASP A 255 3.54 -27.35 4.29
CA ASP A 255 2.95 -26.01 4.44
C ASP A 255 3.99 -24.87 4.31
N ALA A 256 5.24 -25.19 3.96
CA ALA A 256 6.28 -24.18 3.76
C ALA A 256 6.09 -23.43 2.45
N THR A 257 5.84 -22.12 2.53
CA THR A 257 5.80 -21.23 1.37
C THR A 257 7.22 -20.85 0.93
N VAL A 258 8.07 -20.48 1.90
CA VAL A 258 9.48 -20.12 1.68
C VAL A 258 10.32 -20.68 2.83
N VAL A 259 11.51 -21.19 2.53
CA VAL A 259 12.54 -21.52 3.52
C VAL A 259 13.64 -20.48 3.43
N VAL A 260 14.16 -20.02 4.56
CA VAL A 260 15.23 -19.02 4.66
C VAL A 260 16.38 -19.62 5.45
N THR A 261 17.60 -19.56 4.90
CA THR A 261 18.83 -19.80 5.66
C THR A 261 19.64 -18.51 5.73
N ALA A 262 19.94 -18.09 6.95
CA ALA A 262 20.46 -16.75 7.24
C ALA A 262 21.83 -16.83 7.93
N GLY A 263 22.90 -16.82 7.14
CA GLY A 263 24.28 -16.82 7.66
C GLY A 263 24.67 -18.09 8.42
N PRO A 264 24.51 -19.31 7.85
CA PRO A 264 25.00 -20.53 8.49
C PRO A 264 26.52 -20.47 8.70
N GLN A 265 26.99 -20.87 9.89
CA GLN A 265 28.40 -20.83 10.30
C GLN A 265 29.10 -22.19 10.22
N THR A 266 28.34 -23.26 9.99
CA THR A 266 28.83 -24.63 9.85
C THR A 266 28.16 -25.32 8.69
N ASP A 267 28.77 -26.39 8.18
CA ASP A 267 28.20 -27.13 7.05
C ASP A 267 26.94 -27.92 7.45
N PHE A 268 26.05 -28.11 6.49
CA PHE A 268 24.83 -28.91 6.64
C PHE A 268 25.15 -30.40 6.56
N LEU A 269 24.36 -31.23 7.24
CA LEU A 269 24.48 -32.67 7.11
C LEU A 269 24.04 -33.12 5.70
N PRO A 270 24.61 -34.22 5.15
CA PRO A 270 24.23 -34.71 3.83
C PRO A 270 22.73 -34.97 3.65
N ASP A 271 22.07 -35.47 4.70
CA ASP A 271 20.62 -35.72 4.69
C ASP A 271 19.80 -34.41 4.64
N GLU A 272 20.31 -33.33 5.25
CA GLU A 272 19.67 -32.01 5.23
C GLU A 272 19.80 -31.35 3.86
N LEU A 273 20.99 -31.43 3.24
CA LEU A 273 21.22 -30.97 1.87
C LEU A 273 20.34 -31.73 0.87
N THR A 274 20.20 -33.05 1.06
CA THR A 274 19.29 -33.88 0.26
C THR A 274 17.83 -33.44 0.43
N ALA A 275 17.40 -33.09 1.65
CA ALA A 275 16.05 -32.61 1.90
C ALA A 275 15.79 -31.23 1.25
N LEU A 276 16.78 -30.33 1.27
CA LEU A 276 16.69 -29.01 0.62
C LEU A 276 16.65 -29.14 -0.91
N ASP A 277 17.46 -30.03 -1.49
CA ASP A 277 17.46 -30.28 -2.94
C ASP A 277 16.12 -30.88 -3.38
N GLN A 278 15.61 -31.89 -2.68
CA GLN A 278 14.28 -32.47 -2.95
C GLN A 278 13.14 -31.45 -2.81
N TYR A 279 13.25 -30.55 -1.83
CA TYR A 279 12.29 -29.46 -1.68
C TYR A 279 12.32 -28.53 -2.90
N LEU A 280 13.49 -28.12 -3.37
CA LEU A 280 13.63 -27.30 -4.56
C LEU A 280 13.18 -28.04 -5.84
N GLU A 281 13.57 -29.29 -6.04
CA GLU A 281 13.11 -30.14 -7.17
C GLU A 281 11.58 -30.31 -7.18
N GLY A 282 10.95 -30.32 -6.01
CA GLY A 282 9.50 -30.36 -5.83
C GLY A 282 8.77 -29.03 -6.08
N GLY A 283 9.48 -27.96 -6.49
CA GLY A 283 8.90 -26.63 -6.68
C GLY A 283 8.89 -25.78 -5.40
N GLY A 284 9.76 -26.11 -4.46
CA GLY A 284 10.03 -25.35 -3.24
C GLY A 284 10.72 -24.03 -3.53
N LYS A 285 10.68 -23.13 -2.55
CA LYS A 285 11.28 -21.80 -2.63
C LYS A 285 12.23 -21.54 -1.48
N LEU A 286 13.46 -21.17 -1.79
CA LEU A 286 14.56 -21.04 -0.85
C LEU A 286 15.26 -19.68 -0.99
N LEU A 287 15.43 -18.99 0.13
CA LEU A 287 16.34 -17.84 0.27
C LEU A 287 17.59 -18.30 1.01
N VAL A 288 18.75 -18.09 0.40
CA VAL A 288 20.05 -18.36 1.01
C VAL A 288 20.82 -17.06 1.17
N MET A 289 21.20 -16.73 2.40
CA MET A 289 22.08 -15.59 2.69
C MET A 289 23.38 -16.11 3.30
N LEU A 290 24.52 -15.82 2.68
CA LEU A 290 25.83 -16.37 3.04
C LEU A 290 26.85 -15.26 3.28
N ASP A 291 27.30 -15.12 4.52
CA ASP A 291 28.33 -14.15 4.93
C ASP A 291 29.72 -14.61 4.47
N PRO A 292 30.67 -13.72 4.10
CA PRO A 292 32.06 -14.05 3.77
C PRO A 292 32.82 -14.75 4.92
N PRO A 293 33.88 -15.53 4.62
CA PRO A 293 34.66 -16.23 5.63
C PRO A 293 35.73 -15.29 6.20
N ILE A 294 35.33 -14.39 7.10
CA ILE A 294 36.21 -13.35 7.66
C ILE A 294 37.11 -13.89 8.78
N ASP A 295 36.59 -14.80 9.60
CA ASP A 295 37.34 -15.40 10.70
C ASP A 295 38.03 -16.70 10.25
N THR A 296 39.34 -16.80 10.52
CA THR A 296 40.12 -18.02 10.29
C THR A 296 39.59 -19.14 11.20
N GLY A 297 38.62 -19.92 10.71
CA GLY A 297 37.99 -20.99 11.48
C GLY A 297 36.50 -21.18 11.24
N THR A 298 35.81 -20.27 10.53
CA THR A 298 34.43 -20.47 10.09
C THR A 298 34.46 -21.17 8.72
N PRO A 299 34.27 -22.50 8.65
CA PRO A 299 34.25 -23.18 7.37
C PRO A 299 33.07 -22.68 6.55
N THR A 300 33.33 -22.26 5.31
CA THR A 300 32.27 -22.04 4.33
C THR A 300 31.47 -23.35 4.22
N PRO A 301 30.13 -23.34 4.28
CA PRO A 301 29.29 -24.53 4.13
C PRO A 301 29.44 -25.15 2.73
N GLU A 302 30.47 -25.99 2.53
CA GLU A 302 30.87 -26.52 1.21
C GLU A 302 29.72 -27.26 0.54
N GLY A 303 28.96 -28.08 1.29
CA GLY A 303 27.84 -28.83 0.73
C GLY A 303 26.69 -27.93 0.27
N LEU A 304 26.43 -26.82 0.97
CA LEU A 304 25.45 -25.81 0.53
C LEU A 304 25.95 -25.08 -0.71
N VAL A 305 27.23 -24.73 -0.78
CA VAL A 305 27.83 -24.10 -1.98
C VAL A 305 27.73 -25.03 -3.20
N GLU A 306 27.95 -26.33 -3.04
CA GLU A 306 27.77 -27.32 -4.11
C GLU A 306 26.31 -27.40 -4.58
N LEU A 307 25.34 -27.39 -3.65
CA LEU A 307 23.92 -27.31 -3.98
C LEU A 307 23.61 -26.07 -4.83
N LEU A 308 24.07 -24.89 -4.42
CA LEU A 308 23.86 -23.64 -5.15
C LEU A 308 24.48 -23.68 -6.56
N ALA A 309 25.68 -24.26 -6.68
CA ALA A 309 26.36 -24.43 -7.96
C ALA A 309 25.57 -25.33 -8.91
N ASN A 310 24.96 -26.42 -8.41
CA ASN A 310 24.06 -27.27 -9.20
C ASN A 310 22.80 -26.53 -9.67
N TRP A 311 22.37 -25.51 -8.94
CA TRP A 311 21.28 -24.61 -9.29
C TRP A 311 21.72 -23.39 -10.13
N GLY A 312 22.99 -23.34 -10.56
CA GLY A 312 23.50 -22.34 -11.49
C GLY A 312 23.99 -21.05 -10.85
N ILE A 313 24.25 -21.05 -9.54
CA ILE A 313 24.76 -19.88 -8.80
C ILE A 313 26.12 -20.23 -8.18
N SER A 314 27.15 -19.46 -8.48
CA SER A 314 28.48 -19.58 -7.88
C SER A 314 28.64 -18.62 -6.71
N ILE A 315 29.29 -19.10 -5.64
CA ILE A 315 29.62 -18.34 -4.44
C ILE A 315 31.13 -18.11 -4.39
N GLY A 316 31.54 -16.86 -4.25
CA GLY A 316 32.94 -16.48 -4.09
C GLY A 316 33.46 -16.73 -2.68
N ASP A 317 34.77 -16.96 -2.59
CA ASP A 317 35.53 -17.01 -1.33
C ASP A 317 36.29 -15.69 -1.15
N ASP A 318 35.54 -14.59 -1.26
CA ASP A 318 36.03 -13.21 -1.32
C ASP A 318 35.22 -12.29 -0.40
N VAL A 319 35.75 -11.10 -0.15
CA VAL A 319 35.04 -10.00 0.50
C VAL A 319 34.96 -8.83 -0.47
N VAL A 320 33.77 -8.31 -0.71
CA VAL A 320 33.58 -7.17 -1.60
C VAL A 320 33.90 -5.86 -0.88
N VAL A 321 34.81 -5.10 -1.47
CA VAL A 321 35.28 -3.80 -0.95
C VAL A 321 34.80 -2.67 -1.88
N ASP A 322 34.31 -1.56 -1.31
CA ASP A 322 33.90 -0.37 -2.08
C ASP A 322 34.83 0.84 -1.81
N ALA A 323 35.61 1.24 -2.82
CA ALA A 323 36.45 2.45 -2.75
C ALA A 323 35.73 3.75 -3.14
N SER A 324 34.41 3.72 -3.40
CA SER A 324 33.64 4.92 -3.77
C SER A 324 33.60 5.99 -2.68
N GLY A 325 33.88 5.62 -1.42
CA GLY A 325 33.83 6.52 -0.27
C GLY A 325 32.41 6.86 0.20
N MET A 326 31.38 6.27 -0.43
CA MET A 326 29.98 6.42 -0.03
C MET A 326 29.76 5.97 1.43
N GLY A 327 30.59 5.03 1.90
CA GLY A 327 30.57 4.53 3.29
C GLY A 327 30.84 5.56 4.34
N GLN A 328 31.87 6.34 4.11
CA GLN A 328 32.29 7.38 5.02
C GLN A 328 31.30 8.56 5.04
N PHE A 329 30.54 8.76 3.95
CA PHE A 329 29.51 9.81 3.85
C PHE A 329 28.27 9.52 4.74
N LEU A 330 27.94 8.25 4.98
CA LEU A 330 26.84 7.84 5.86
C LEU A 330 27.22 7.72 7.34
N GLY A 331 28.46 8.08 7.71
CA GLY A 331 28.92 8.07 9.10
C GLY A 331 29.31 6.69 9.63
N ALA A 332 29.48 5.71 8.76
CA ALA A 332 30.05 4.40 9.08
C ALA A 332 31.58 4.42 8.91
N ASP A 333 32.28 3.55 9.65
CA ASP A 333 33.67 3.18 9.33
C ASP A 333 33.75 2.64 7.89
N ALA A 334 34.95 2.57 7.33
CA ALA A 334 35.21 2.33 5.90
C ALA A 334 34.65 1.02 5.28
N SER A 335 33.76 0.30 5.97
CA SER A 335 33.15 -0.96 5.57
C SER A 335 31.72 -0.90 4.97
N VAL A 336 30.96 0.20 4.98
CA VAL A 336 29.59 0.19 4.37
C VAL A 336 29.09 1.58 3.95
N PRO A 337 28.51 1.86 2.74
CA PRO A 337 27.86 0.93 1.83
C PRO A 337 28.39 0.91 0.40
N ILE A 338 28.08 -0.20 -0.23
CA ILE A 338 28.11 -0.44 -1.66
C ILE A 338 26.92 0.30 -2.29
N ALA A 339 27.18 1.19 -3.26
CA ALA A 339 26.14 1.66 -4.15
C ALA A 339 25.68 0.49 -5.03
N ALA A 340 24.56 -0.15 -4.66
CA ALA A 340 24.03 -1.26 -5.41
C ALA A 340 23.33 -0.76 -6.69
N ASN A 341 23.75 -1.28 -7.84
CA ASN A 341 22.97 -1.27 -9.05
C ASN A 341 22.01 -2.47 -9.01
N TYR A 342 20.79 -2.26 -9.48
CA TYR A 342 19.78 -3.31 -9.53
C TYR A 342 19.51 -3.67 -11.00
N PRO A 343 20.05 -4.79 -11.50
CA PRO A 343 19.65 -5.33 -12.79
C PRO A 343 18.13 -5.55 -12.85
N ILE A 344 17.59 -5.62 -14.07
CA ILE A 344 16.16 -5.84 -14.29
C ILE A 344 15.81 -7.24 -13.80
N HIS A 345 15.04 -7.31 -12.71
CA HIS A 345 14.51 -8.53 -12.14
C HIS A 345 13.17 -8.23 -11.43
N PRO A 346 12.20 -9.16 -11.34
CA PRO A 346 10.95 -8.89 -10.61
C PRO A 346 11.14 -8.47 -9.14
N ILE A 347 12.17 -9.00 -8.45
CA ILE A 347 12.54 -8.57 -7.08
C ILE A 347 12.85 -7.06 -7.01
N THR A 348 13.43 -6.51 -8.07
CA THR A 348 13.92 -5.13 -8.15
C THR A 348 13.04 -4.24 -9.02
N ASP A 349 11.84 -4.71 -9.42
CA ASP A 349 10.93 -3.89 -10.22
C ASP A 349 10.60 -2.59 -9.50
N ARG A 350 10.85 -1.47 -10.19
CA ARG A 350 10.66 -0.10 -9.67
C ARG A 350 11.40 0.18 -8.34
N PHE A 351 12.39 -0.63 -7.98
CA PHE A 351 13.18 -0.44 -6.77
C PHE A 351 14.21 0.68 -6.98
N ASN A 352 14.13 1.74 -6.18
CA ASN A 352 14.96 2.94 -6.31
C ASN A 352 15.58 3.41 -4.98
N LEU A 353 15.59 2.53 -3.98
CA LEU A 353 16.15 2.81 -2.66
C LEU A 353 17.60 2.33 -2.59
N LEU A 354 18.41 2.99 -1.76
CA LEU A 354 19.77 2.54 -1.48
C LEU A 354 19.72 1.40 -0.45
N THR A 355 20.38 0.28 -0.77
CA THR A 355 20.66 -0.81 0.16
C THR A 355 22.12 -0.77 0.60
N ALA A 356 22.42 -1.35 1.76
CA ALA A 356 23.74 -1.42 2.36
C ALA A 356 24.04 -2.86 2.79
N TYR A 357 25.22 -3.35 2.43
CA TYR A 357 25.67 -4.72 2.73
C TYR A 357 27.00 -4.63 3.47
N PRO A 358 27.03 -4.81 4.81
CA PRO A 358 28.21 -4.51 5.60
C PRO A 358 29.46 -5.30 5.25
N LEU A 359 29.29 -6.57 4.87
CA LEU A 359 30.37 -7.49 4.54
C LEU A 359 29.80 -8.53 3.55
N ALA A 360 29.79 -8.18 2.26
CA ALA A 360 29.27 -9.08 1.24
C ALA A 360 30.38 -9.92 0.58
N ARG A 361 30.06 -11.14 0.15
CA ARG A 361 30.84 -11.94 -0.80
C ARG A 361 30.20 -11.91 -2.19
N SER A 362 30.96 -12.26 -3.22
CA SER A 362 30.45 -12.36 -4.57
C SER A 362 29.47 -13.54 -4.73
N VAL A 363 28.38 -13.28 -5.45
CA VAL A 363 27.33 -14.25 -5.81
C VAL A 363 26.96 -14.00 -7.26
N ALA A 364 27.33 -14.92 -8.14
CA ALA A 364 27.21 -14.72 -9.59
C ALA A 364 26.51 -15.91 -10.28
N PRO A 365 25.74 -15.66 -11.35
CA PRO A 365 25.25 -16.72 -12.22
C PRO A 365 26.39 -17.50 -12.91
N ILE A 366 26.27 -18.83 -12.97
CA ILE A 366 27.19 -19.69 -13.70
C ILE A 366 26.83 -19.71 -15.19
N SER A 367 27.84 -19.53 -16.05
CA SER A 367 27.71 -19.60 -17.50
C SER A 367 28.74 -20.57 -18.10
N PRO A 368 28.32 -21.61 -18.87
CA PRO A 368 26.93 -21.97 -19.22
C PRO A 368 26.14 -22.54 -18.03
N SER A 369 24.81 -22.36 -18.02
CA SER A 369 23.95 -22.82 -16.93
C SER A 369 23.88 -24.36 -16.84
N PRO A 370 23.96 -24.94 -15.63
CA PRO A 370 23.67 -26.34 -15.40
C PRO A 370 22.20 -26.66 -15.69
N GLU A 371 21.93 -27.75 -16.40
CA GLU A 371 20.58 -28.31 -16.59
C GLU A 371 19.49 -27.32 -17.06
N GLY A 372 19.87 -26.24 -17.76
CA GLY A 372 18.92 -25.21 -18.21
C GLY A 372 18.45 -24.25 -17.11
N ARG A 373 19.02 -24.32 -15.90
CA ARG A 373 18.73 -23.46 -14.75
C ARG A 373 19.43 -22.11 -14.93
N VAL A 374 18.77 -21.17 -15.60
CA VAL A 374 19.35 -19.85 -15.93
C VAL A 374 19.19 -18.90 -14.74
N ALA A 375 20.25 -18.75 -13.94
CA ALA A 375 20.30 -17.74 -12.90
C ALA A 375 20.52 -16.32 -13.47
N GLN A 376 20.03 -15.31 -12.76
CA GLN A 376 20.15 -13.90 -13.10
C GLN A 376 20.59 -13.10 -11.88
N SER A 377 21.53 -12.17 -12.05
CA SER A 377 21.90 -11.24 -10.99
C SER A 377 20.76 -10.25 -10.74
N PHE A 378 20.49 -9.93 -9.47
CA PHE A 378 19.52 -8.88 -9.09
C PHE A 378 20.11 -7.84 -8.14
N ILE A 379 21.32 -8.06 -7.59
CA ILE A 379 22.07 -7.05 -6.84
C ILE A 379 23.52 -7.06 -7.35
N GLU A 380 23.99 -5.90 -7.79
CA GLU A 380 25.37 -5.68 -8.24
C GLU A 380 25.96 -4.46 -7.53
N THR A 381 27.26 -4.47 -7.31
CA THR A 381 27.98 -3.34 -6.71
C THR A 381 28.31 -2.25 -7.74
N GLY A 382 28.84 -1.12 -7.27
CA GLY A 382 29.33 -0.05 -8.15
C GLY A 382 30.63 -0.42 -8.88
N SER A 383 30.93 0.30 -9.97
CA SER A 383 32.15 0.08 -10.79
C SER A 383 33.47 0.48 -10.11
N GLN A 384 33.43 0.93 -8.86
CA GLN A 384 34.62 1.28 -8.04
C GLN A 384 34.81 0.30 -6.88
N SER A 385 34.09 -0.82 -6.91
CA SER A 385 34.28 -1.94 -5.99
C SER A 385 35.15 -3.02 -6.61
N TRP A 386 35.61 -3.94 -5.79
CA TRP A 386 36.26 -5.19 -6.20
C TRP A 386 35.97 -6.29 -5.19
N ALA A 387 36.16 -7.53 -5.61
CA ALA A 387 36.19 -8.68 -4.71
C ALA A 387 37.64 -8.92 -4.27
N GLU A 388 37.92 -8.75 -2.98
CA GLU A 388 39.21 -8.96 -2.34
C GLU A 388 39.35 -10.44 -1.97
N MET A 389 40.41 -11.08 -2.48
CA MET A 389 40.70 -12.49 -2.20
C MET A 389 41.58 -12.68 -0.95
N ASP A 390 42.38 -11.68 -0.55
CA ASP A 390 43.15 -11.74 0.70
C ASP A 390 42.33 -11.22 1.89
N VAL A 391 41.34 -12.02 2.28
CA VAL A 391 40.45 -11.72 3.41
C VAL A 391 41.23 -11.58 4.74
N ALA A 392 42.33 -12.31 4.89
CA ALA A 392 43.19 -12.21 6.07
C ALA A 392 43.89 -10.83 6.15
N GLY A 393 44.29 -10.28 5.00
CA GLY A 393 44.87 -8.95 4.86
C GLY A 393 43.94 -7.82 5.31
N LEU A 394 42.62 -7.97 5.12
CA LEU A 394 41.60 -6.98 5.51
C LEU A 394 41.55 -6.71 7.02
N THR A 395 41.76 -7.74 7.85
CA THR A 395 41.73 -7.61 9.32
C THR A 395 43.04 -7.06 9.90
N GLY A 396 44.12 -7.01 9.10
CA GLY A 396 45.47 -6.64 9.52
C GLY A 396 45.80 -5.15 9.53
N GLY A 397 44.87 -4.28 9.10
CA GLY A 397 45.06 -2.83 9.07
C GLY A 397 46.02 -2.32 7.97
N ALA A 398 46.26 -3.13 6.94
CA ALA A 398 46.98 -2.71 5.73
C ALA A 398 46.10 -1.78 4.87
N GLU A 399 46.72 -0.93 4.03
CA GLU A 399 45.97 -0.21 2.98
C GLU A 399 45.44 -1.25 1.99
N VAL A 400 44.11 -1.43 1.96
CA VAL A 400 43.44 -2.32 1.02
C VAL A 400 43.39 -1.63 -0.34
N LEU A 401 44.10 -2.19 -1.31
CA LEU A 401 44.18 -1.70 -2.68
C LEU A 401 43.95 -2.89 -3.60
N LEU A 402 43.17 -2.68 -4.67
CA LEU A 402 42.94 -3.70 -5.70
C LEU A 402 44.27 -4.28 -6.21
N ASP A 403 44.43 -5.59 -6.04
CA ASP A 403 45.57 -6.37 -6.55
C ASP A 403 45.09 -7.53 -7.44
N GLU A 404 44.97 -7.26 -8.74
CA GLU A 404 44.63 -8.30 -9.73
C GLU A 404 45.67 -9.44 -9.79
N GLU A 405 46.92 -9.21 -9.37
CA GLU A 405 47.94 -10.27 -9.32
C GLU A 405 47.74 -11.21 -8.12
N ALA A 406 47.13 -10.72 -7.04
CA ALA A 406 46.68 -11.52 -5.90
C ALA A 406 45.37 -12.29 -6.16
N GLY A 407 44.68 -11.99 -7.26
CA GLY A 407 43.46 -12.66 -7.69
C GLY A 407 42.19 -11.84 -7.54
N ASP A 408 42.29 -10.57 -7.15
CA ASP A 408 41.14 -9.70 -6.96
C ASP A 408 40.35 -9.49 -8.25
N LEU A 409 39.04 -9.37 -8.12
CA LEU A 409 38.12 -9.18 -9.24
C LEU A 409 37.62 -7.74 -9.27
N PRO A 410 37.88 -6.95 -10.34
CA PRO A 410 37.37 -5.59 -10.45
C PRO A 410 35.85 -5.58 -10.68
N GLY A 411 35.15 -4.63 -10.07
CA GLY A 411 33.71 -4.49 -10.15
C GLY A 411 33.18 -3.98 -11.51
N PRO A 412 31.86 -4.02 -11.72
CA PRO A 412 30.82 -4.37 -10.74
C PRO A 412 30.81 -5.86 -10.40
N ILE A 413 30.61 -6.16 -9.12
CA ILE A 413 30.54 -7.50 -8.56
C ILE A 413 29.09 -7.82 -8.24
N ALA A 414 28.59 -8.95 -8.74
CA ALA A 414 27.28 -9.43 -8.36
C ALA A 414 27.34 -9.96 -6.92
N ILE A 415 26.39 -9.55 -6.08
CA ILE A 415 26.25 -9.99 -4.68
C ILE A 415 24.88 -10.61 -4.41
N GLY A 416 24.03 -10.72 -5.43
CA GLY A 416 22.77 -11.43 -5.36
C GLY A 416 22.36 -12.00 -6.71
N ALA A 417 21.98 -13.28 -6.72
CA ALA A 417 21.50 -13.99 -7.91
C ALA A 417 20.27 -14.83 -7.60
N ALA A 418 19.36 -14.93 -8.56
CA ALA A 418 18.12 -15.68 -8.44
C ALA A 418 17.90 -16.58 -9.65
N VAL A 419 17.24 -17.72 -9.45
CA VAL A 419 16.88 -18.67 -10.49
C VAL A 419 15.45 -19.16 -10.28
N SER A 420 14.71 -19.30 -11.37
CA SER A 420 13.35 -19.83 -11.40
C SER A 420 13.26 -20.97 -12.42
N VAL A 421 12.74 -22.12 -12.02
CA VAL A 421 12.60 -23.31 -12.87
C VAL A 421 11.18 -23.85 -12.74
N ALA A 422 10.49 -24.03 -13.88
CA ALA A 422 9.21 -24.72 -13.89
C ALA A 422 9.44 -26.22 -13.65
N VAL A 423 8.67 -26.82 -12.73
CA VAL A 423 8.72 -28.25 -12.47
C VAL A 423 7.74 -28.94 -13.42
N ASP A 424 8.27 -29.71 -14.36
CA ASP A 424 7.46 -30.48 -15.30
C ASP A 424 6.75 -31.63 -14.58
N GLY A 425 5.44 -31.46 -14.31
CA GLY A 425 4.70 -32.48 -13.58
C GLY A 425 3.23 -32.17 -13.29
N THR A 426 2.41 -31.88 -14.30
CA THR A 426 1.06 -32.44 -14.57
C THR A 426 0.31 -31.58 -15.60
N ASP A 427 -0.12 -32.25 -16.68
CA ASP A 427 -1.07 -31.81 -17.72
C ASP A 427 -0.70 -30.60 -18.60
N ALA A 428 0.43 -30.71 -19.31
CA ALA A 428 0.69 -29.93 -20.53
C ALA A 428 -0.29 -30.20 -21.71
N GLU A 429 -1.31 -31.05 -21.53
CA GLU A 429 -2.36 -31.31 -22.54
C GLU A 429 -3.66 -30.51 -22.32
N ALA A 430 -3.78 -29.73 -21.23
CA ALA A 430 -4.95 -28.87 -21.00
C ALA A 430 -4.78 -27.42 -21.50
N ALA A 431 -3.56 -27.01 -21.89
CA ALA A 431 -3.25 -25.63 -22.26
C ALA A 431 -3.61 -25.25 -23.72
N GLU A 432 -4.05 -26.20 -24.55
CA GLU A 432 -4.53 -25.91 -25.92
C GLU A 432 -6.07 -25.91 -26.02
N ALA A 433 -6.74 -25.11 -25.20
CA ALA A 433 -8.01 -24.48 -25.54
C ALA A 433 -8.50 -23.64 -24.36
N ILE A 434 -8.41 -22.31 -24.44
CA ILE A 434 -9.47 -21.34 -24.12
C ILE A 434 -8.90 -19.94 -24.45
N ASP A 435 -9.48 -19.33 -25.48
CA ASP A 435 -9.31 -17.92 -25.84
C ASP A 435 -10.29 -17.11 -24.97
N GLY A 436 -9.80 -16.50 -23.90
CA GLY A 436 -10.57 -15.69 -22.94
C GLY A 436 -9.65 -15.01 -21.90
N PRO A 437 -10.01 -13.83 -21.36
CA PRO A 437 -9.14 -13.10 -20.44
C PRO A 437 -8.95 -13.92 -19.16
N GLU A 438 -7.70 -14.25 -18.87
CA GLU A 438 -7.24 -15.20 -17.86
C GLU A 438 -7.86 -14.93 -16.48
N ALA A 439 -8.77 -15.83 -16.09
CA ALA A 439 -8.99 -16.19 -14.71
C ALA A 439 -7.94 -17.25 -14.34
N ASP A 440 -7.38 -17.14 -13.14
CA ASP A 440 -6.34 -17.98 -12.56
C ASP A 440 -6.44 -19.47 -12.94
N ALA A 441 -5.65 -19.89 -13.93
CA ALA A 441 -5.22 -21.28 -14.02
C ALA A 441 -4.16 -21.49 -12.92
N PRO A 442 -4.16 -22.61 -12.19
CA PRO A 442 -3.11 -22.90 -11.22
C PRO A 442 -1.78 -22.97 -11.99
N ALA A 443 -0.95 -21.94 -11.81
CA ALA A 443 0.35 -21.88 -12.45
C ALA A 443 1.15 -23.13 -12.04
N SER A 444 1.78 -23.78 -13.01
CA SER A 444 2.60 -24.97 -12.79
C SER A 444 3.54 -24.77 -11.60
N PRO A 445 3.80 -25.81 -10.79
CA PRO A 445 4.74 -25.73 -9.68
C PRO A 445 6.08 -25.20 -10.19
N GLU A 446 6.60 -24.18 -9.52
CA GLU A 446 7.78 -23.43 -9.94
C GLU A 446 8.74 -23.38 -8.75
N ALA A 447 9.95 -23.89 -8.95
CA ALA A 447 11.04 -23.79 -8.01
C ALA A 447 11.69 -22.41 -8.12
N ARG A 448 11.91 -21.74 -6.99
CA ARG A 448 12.60 -20.44 -6.96
C ARG A 448 13.69 -20.44 -5.90
N LEU A 449 14.89 -20.03 -6.29
CA LEU A 449 16.03 -19.89 -5.40
C LEU A 449 16.59 -18.48 -5.55
N ALA A 450 16.76 -17.78 -4.43
CA ALA A 450 17.45 -16.50 -4.38
C ALA A 450 18.62 -16.62 -3.40
N VAL A 451 19.77 -16.09 -3.80
CA VAL A 451 20.99 -16.09 -3.00
C VAL A 451 21.49 -14.66 -2.86
N ILE A 452 21.87 -14.26 -1.64
CA ILE A 452 22.50 -12.97 -1.34
C ILE A 452 23.79 -13.24 -0.56
N GLY A 453 24.88 -12.59 -0.96
CA GLY A 453 26.21 -12.77 -0.38
C GLY A 453 26.43 -12.08 0.96
N ASP A 454 25.36 -11.75 1.67
CA ASP A 454 25.39 -11.08 2.97
C ASP A 454 24.05 -11.39 3.67
N SER A 455 24.11 -11.79 4.94
CA SER A 455 22.94 -11.94 5.79
C SER A 455 22.82 -10.81 6.81
N ASP A 456 23.89 -10.04 7.07
CA ASP A 456 23.81 -8.90 7.98
C ASP A 456 22.89 -7.80 7.46
N PHE A 457 22.72 -7.62 6.13
CA PHE A 457 21.85 -6.58 5.58
C PHE A 457 20.41 -6.59 6.11
N ALA A 458 19.89 -7.76 6.49
CA ALA A 458 18.54 -7.96 7.03
C ALA A 458 18.50 -8.01 8.56
N SER A 459 19.65 -7.95 9.23
CA SER A 459 19.74 -7.93 10.69
C SER A 459 19.20 -6.63 11.29
N ASN A 460 18.79 -6.69 12.57
CA ASN A 460 18.31 -5.54 13.32
C ASN A 460 19.29 -4.36 13.34
N ALA A 461 20.60 -4.60 13.21
CA ALA A 461 21.64 -3.58 13.20
C ALA A 461 21.54 -2.62 12.00
N VAL A 462 21.20 -3.14 10.82
CA VAL A 462 21.29 -2.38 9.55
C VAL A 462 20.00 -2.40 8.72
N VAL A 463 18.97 -3.15 9.13
CA VAL A 463 17.63 -3.15 8.49
C VAL A 463 17.00 -1.75 8.41
N GLY A 464 17.40 -0.83 9.30
CA GLY A 464 16.98 0.57 9.29
C GLY A 464 17.50 1.40 8.10
N VAL A 465 18.45 0.88 7.31
CA VAL A 465 18.84 1.48 6.03
C VAL A 465 17.66 1.36 5.07
N SER A 466 17.23 2.50 4.51
CA SER A 466 15.96 2.67 3.79
C SER A 466 15.57 1.53 2.84
N GLY A 467 16.51 0.98 2.06
CA GLY A 467 16.24 -0.10 1.12
C GLY A 467 16.37 -1.53 1.65
N ASN A 468 17.01 -1.79 2.80
CA ASN A 468 17.40 -3.15 3.20
C ASN A 468 16.20 -4.03 3.56
N ARG A 469 15.34 -3.51 4.45
CA ARG A 469 14.06 -4.14 4.77
C ARG A 469 13.26 -4.42 3.50
N ASP A 470 13.32 -3.48 2.55
CA ASP A 470 12.54 -3.58 1.34
C ASP A 470 13.07 -4.61 0.37
N MET A 471 14.38 -4.68 0.18
CA MET A 471 15.03 -5.73 -0.60
C MET A 471 14.74 -7.12 -0.03
N PHE A 472 14.83 -7.29 1.30
CA PHE A 472 14.52 -8.57 1.96
C PHE A 472 13.08 -9.01 1.69
N LEU A 473 12.11 -8.14 1.96
CA LEU A 473 10.69 -8.43 1.74
C LEU A 473 10.37 -8.66 0.25
N ASN A 474 10.95 -7.89 -0.67
CA ASN A 474 10.76 -8.11 -2.11
C ASN A 474 11.24 -9.50 -2.54
N THR A 475 12.37 -9.93 -1.98
CA THR A 475 12.94 -11.25 -2.26
C THR A 475 12.02 -12.36 -1.75
N VAL A 476 11.51 -12.25 -0.51
CA VAL A 476 10.58 -13.25 0.05
C VAL A 476 9.24 -13.26 -0.71
N ASN A 477 8.68 -12.10 -1.05
CA ASN A 477 7.45 -12.01 -1.85
C ASN A 477 7.63 -12.59 -3.26
N TRP A 478 8.78 -12.37 -3.90
CA TRP A 478 9.09 -13.01 -5.18
C TRP A 478 9.17 -14.53 -5.03
N LEU A 479 9.84 -15.05 -3.99
CA LEU A 479 9.88 -16.48 -3.70
C LEU A 479 8.46 -17.03 -3.46
N ALA A 480 7.61 -16.30 -2.75
CA ALA A 480 6.22 -16.68 -2.49
C ALA A 480 5.27 -16.51 -3.70
N ARG A 481 5.80 -16.14 -4.88
CA ARG A 481 5.03 -15.82 -6.11
C ARG A 481 4.00 -14.69 -5.92
N GLN A 482 4.27 -13.78 -4.98
CA GLN A 482 3.49 -12.57 -4.72
C GLN A 482 4.14 -11.36 -5.37
N GLU A 483 4.44 -11.44 -6.67
CA GLU A 483 5.03 -10.32 -7.42
C GLU A 483 4.15 -9.07 -7.37
N ASN A 484 2.85 -9.24 -7.21
CA ASN A 484 1.90 -8.15 -6.98
C ASN A 484 2.09 -7.45 -5.62
N LEU A 485 2.56 -8.15 -4.57
CA LEU A 485 2.83 -7.58 -3.24
C LEU A 485 4.21 -6.90 -3.15
N ILE A 486 5.16 -7.23 -4.03
CA ILE A 486 6.47 -6.53 -4.15
C ILE A 486 6.27 -5.02 -4.39
N ALA A 487 5.16 -4.64 -5.02
CA ALA A 487 4.76 -3.25 -5.25
C ALA A 487 4.09 -2.56 -4.04
N ILE A 488 3.91 -3.26 -2.92
CA ILE A 488 2.99 -2.93 -1.83
C ILE A 488 3.72 -2.64 -0.51
N ARG A 489 4.00 -1.36 -0.25
CA ARG A 489 4.42 -0.83 1.05
C ARG A 489 3.80 0.52 1.33
N ALA A 490 3.13 0.62 2.47
CA ALA A 490 2.50 1.84 2.96
C ALA A 490 3.56 2.95 3.20
N ARG A 491 3.19 4.19 2.88
CA ARG A 491 4.03 5.37 3.15
C ARG A 491 3.91 5.73 4.64
N ASP A 492 5.01 5.66 5.37
CA ASP A 492 5.04 6.14 6.75
C ASP A 492 4.69 7.64 6.81
N PRO A 493 3.93 8.09 7.83
CA PRO A 493 3.65 9.50 8.03
C PRO A 493 4.95 10.24 8.33
N GLU A 494 5.51 10.95 7.34
CA GLU A 494 6.66 11.82 7.53
C GLU A 494 6.35 12.93 8.56
N ASP A 495 7.09 12.99 9.68
CA ASP A 495 7.06 14.12 10.62
C ASP A 495 7.64 15.37 9.96
N ARG A 496 6.79 16.11 9.23
CA ARG A 496 7.17 17.36 8.58
C ARG A 496 6.95 18.54 9.51
N ARG A 497 8.02 18.93 10.20
CA ARG A 497 8.05 20.18 10.97
C ARG A 497 8.17 21.37 10.02
N LEU A 498 7.18 22.24 10.05
CA LEU A 498 7.18 23.51 9.31
C LEU A 498 8.18 24.49 9.93
N THR A 499 9.42 24.49 9.42
CA THR A 499 10.45 25.47 9.80
C THR A 499 10.34 26.70 8.89
N LEU A 500 9.60 27.71 9.34
CA LEU A 500 9.51 28.99 8.63
C LEU A 500 10.61 29.94 9.11
N THR A 501 11.26 30.63 8.17
CA THR A 501 12.15 31.74 8.51
C THR A 501 11.34 32.96 8.95
N ALA A 502 11.94 33.87 9.72
CA ALA A 502 11.27 35.09 10.19
C ALA A 502 10.72 35.95 9.03
N ASP A 503 11.40 35.94 7.88
CA ASP A 503 10.97 36.66 6.69
C ASP A 503 9.79 35.99 5.98
N GLN A 504 9.75 34.65 5.91
CA GLN A 504 8.59 33.91 5.39
C GLN A 504 7.35 34.16 6.25
N GLN A 505 7.51 34.14 7.59
CA GLN A 505 6.42 34.42 8.51
C GLN A 505 5.89 35.86 8.34
N ARG A 506 6.78 36.84 8.21
CA ARG A 506 6.40 38.24 7.97
C ARG A 506 5.74 38.43 6.60
N GLY A 507 6.22 37.74 5.58
CA GLY A 507 5.63 37.75 4.23
C GLY A 507 4.20 37.23 4.22
N ILE A 508 3.94 36.11 4.90
CA ILE A 508 2.58 35.56 5.06
C ILE A 508 1.67 36.57 5.75
N LEU A 509 2.14 37.19 6.84
CA LEU A 509 1.34 38.17 7.61
C LEU A 509 0.96 39.40 6.75
N VAL A 510 1.91 39.95 5.99
CA VAL A 510 1.61 41.08 5.08
C VAL A 510 0.65 40.66 3.97
N LEU A 511 0.84 39.48 3.39
CA LEU A 511 -0.03 38.95 2.34
C LEU A 511 -1.48 38.81 2.84
N SER A 512 -1.66 38.14 3.98
CA SER A 512 -2.99 37.80 4.51
C SER A 512 -3.70 39.00 5.13
N LEU A 513 -2.98 39.87 5.85
CA LEU A 513 -3.60 40.95 6.63
C LEU A 513 -3.74 42.27 5.84
N LEU A 514 -2.87 42.51 4.86
CA LEU A 514 -2.84 43.77 4.12
C LEU A 514 -3.20 43.57 2.64
N LEU A 515 -2.49 42.72 1.91
CA LEU A 515 -2.64 42.61 0.45
C LEU A 515 -4.02 42.06 0.04
N ILE A 516 -4.48 40.96 0.63
CA ILE A 516 -5.78 40.37 0.29
C ILE A 516 -6.94 41.34 0.59
N PRO A 517 -7.06 41.92 1.80
CA PRO A 517 -8.11 42.91 2.09
C PRO A 517 -8.02 44.16 1.20
N ALA A 518 -6.82 44.67 0.94
CA ALA A 518 -6.62 45.84 0.09
C ALA A 518 -7.01 45.57 -1.37
N ALA A 519 -6.70 44.38 -1.90
CA ALA A 519 -7.12 43.98 -3.24
C ALA A 519 -8.65 43.89 -3.34
N THR A 520 -9.29 43.33 -2.31
CA THR A 520 -10.76 43.21 -2.25
C THR A 520 -11.42 44.59 -2.16
N ALA A 521 -10.91 45.47 -1.31
CA ALA A 521 -11.38 46.84 -1.17
C ALA A 521 -11.14 47.67 -2.44
N GLY A 522 -9.97 47.49 -3.08
CA GLY A 522 -9.61 48.13 -4.34
C GLY A 522 -10.52 47.71 -5.49
N ALA A 523 -10.86 46.42 -5.60
CA ALA A 523 -11.84 45.93 -6.56
C ALA A 523 -13.24 46.52 -6.31
N GLY A 524 -13.65 46.60 -5.03
CA GLY A 524 -14.89 47.27 -4.63
C GLY A 524 -14.92 48.75 -5.03
N PHE A 525 -13.84 49.48 -4.77
CA PHE A 525 -13.72 50.89 -5.13
C PHE A 525 -13.69 51.11 -6.65
N TYR A 526 -12.94 50.30 -7.39
CA TYR A 526 -12.87 50.36 -8.84
C TYR A 526 -14.24 50.12 -9.49
N THR A 527 -14.98 49.12 -9.02
CA THR A 527 -16.33 48.85 -9.53
C THR A 527 -17.32 49.96 -9.19
N TRP A 528 -17.23 50.59 -8.02
CA TRP A 528 -18.02 51.77 -7.67
C TRP A 528 -17.70 52.97 -8.56
N TRP A 529 -16.41 53.24 -8.82
CA TRP A 529 -15.99 54.34 -9.69
C TRP A 529 -16.52 54.14 -11.11
N ARG A 530 -16.39 52.93 -11.67
CA ARG A 530 -16.83 52.63 -13.05
C ARG A 530 -18.36 52.71 -13.23
N ARG A 531 -19.13 52.57 -12.14
CA ARG A 531 -20.60 52.65 -12.15
C ARG A 531 -21.14 54.06 -11.95
N ARG A 532 -20.27 55.01 -11.60
CA ARG A 532 -20.59 56.42 -11.42
C ARG A 532 -20.20 57.20 -12.67
#